data_AF-A0A0H5Q9P3-F1
#
_entry.id   AF-A0A0H5Q9P3-F1
#
_cell.length_a   1.000
_cell.length_b   1.000
_cell.length_c   1.000
_cell.angle_alpha   90.00
_cell.angle_beta   90.00
_cell.angle_gamma   90.00
#
_symmetry.space_group_name_H-M   'P 1'
#
loop_
_entity.id
_entity.type
_entity.pdbx_description
1 polymer ?
#
loop_
_entity_poly.entity_id
_entity_poly.type
_entity_poly.pdbx_seq_one_letter_code
_entity_poly.pdbx_strand_id
1 'polypeptide(L)' 'MKKGRGGKPMTNHSMFPKDWDEARIRAEVTSAWEKRKELEGQKWRGTSKSGVEIEGFTEPNRTAYPLYNSK' A
#
# COMPACT_ATOMS: atom_id res chain seq x y z
N MET A 1 -6.31 -14.50 -8.78
CA MET A 1 -5.67 -14.54 -7.45
C MET A 1 -4.58 -15.60 -7.46
N LYS A 2 -3.29 -15.21 -7.42
CA LYS A 2 -2.18 -16.18 -7.43
C LYS A 2 -2.03 -16.76 -6.02
N LYS A 3 -2.44 -18.03 -5.88
CA LYS A 3 -2.30 -18.84 -4.66
C LYS A 3 -0.85 -19.31 -4.54
N GLY A 4 -0.15 -18.91 -3.48
CA GLY A 4 1.06 -19.60 -3.03
C GLY A 4 0.70 -21.00 -2.51
N ARG A 5 1.59 -21.98 -2.73
CA ARG A 5 1.44 -23.35 -2.23
C ARG A 5 1.33 -23.33 -0.70
N GLY A 6 0.16 -23.69 -0.18
CA GLY A 6 -0.19 -23.60 1.25
C GLY A 6 -1.16 -22.44 1.48
N GLY A 7 -2.47 -22.73 1.47
CA GLY A 7 -3.57 -21.77 1.51
C GLY A 7 -3.74 -20.99 2.82
N LYS A 8 -2.67 -20.38 3.33
CA LYS A 8 -2.75 -19.31 4.32
C LYS A 8 -2.74 -17.99 3.54
N PRO A 9 -3.69 -17.07 3.79
CA PRO A 9 -3.57 -15.72 3.27
C PRO A 9 -2.20 -15.18 3.69
N MET A 10 -1.56 -14.43 2.80
CA MET A 10 -0.23 -13.86 3.04
C MET A 10 -0.41 -12.70 4.03
N THR A 11 -0.69 -13.01 5.30
CA THR A 11 -0.96 -12.05 6.39
C THR A 11 0.29 -11.29 6.81
N ASN A 12 1.44 -11.58 6.21
CA ASN A 12 2.71 -10.95 6.54
C ASN A 12 2.97 -9.78 5.58
N HIS A 13 2.31 -8.67 5.85
CA HIS A 13 2.58 -7.39 5.19
C HIS A 13 3.86 -6.80 5.79
N SER A 14 5.04 -7.22 5.31
CA SER A 14 6.34 -6.82 5.89
C SER A 14 6.62 -5.31 5.86
N MET A 15 5.85 -4.54 5.08
CA MET A 15 6.00 -3.10 4.95
C MET A 15 4.98 -2.30 5.76
N PHE A 16 3.96 -2.93 6.35
CA PHE A 16 2.97 -2.25 7.20
C PHE A 16 3.22 -2.57 8.68
N PRO A 17 2.79 -1.71 9.62
CA PRO A 17 2.96 -2.00 11.04
C PRO A 17 2.24 -3.30 11.38
N LYS A 18 2.82 -4.10 12.30
CA LYS A 18 2.23 -5.39 12.70
C LYS A 18 0.83 -5.24 13.30
N ASP A 19 0.52 -4.06 13.82
CA ASP A 19 -0.78 -3.70 14.40
C ASP A 19 -1.83 -3.29 13.35
N TRP A 20 -1.49 -3.32 12.05
CA TRP A 20 -2.43 -3.03 10.97
C TRP A 20 -2.98 -4.31 10.35
N ASP A 21 -4.30 -4.50 10.45
CA ASP A 21 -5.00 -5.57 9.74
C ASP A 21 -5.07 -5.31 8.23
N GLU A 22 -5.23 -6.37 7.44
CA GLU A 22 -5.39 -6.27 5.98
C GLU A 22 -6.53 -5.32 5.57
N ALA A 23 -7.65 -5.36 6.30
CA ALA A 23 -8.79 -4.46 6.07
C ALA A 23 -8.40 -2.99 6.26
N ARG A 24 -7.59 -2.70 7.30
CA ARG A 24 -7.07 -1.36 7.57
C ARG A 24 -6.08 -0.94 6.48
N ILE A 25 -5.14 -1.81 6.13
CA ILE A 25 -4.17 -1.53 5.05
C ILE A 25 -4.89 -1.18 3.75
N ARG A 26 -5.91 -1.97 3.36
CA ARG A 26 -6.71 -1.67 2.16
C ARG A 26 -7.43 -0.33 2.29
N ALA A 27 -8.07 -0.03 3.41
CA ALA A 27 -8.77 1.24 3.62
C ALA A 27 -7.81 2.44 3.53
N GLU A 28 -6.61 2.34 4.10
CA GLU A 28 -5.60 3.39 4.06
C GLU A 28 -5.05 3.58 2.64
N VAL A 29 -4.72 2.48 1.95
CA VAL A 29 -4.25 2.49 0.55
C VAL A 29 -5.32 3.04 -0.38
N THR A 30 -6.59 2.65 -0.22
CA THR A 30 -7.71 3.16 -1.01
C THR A 30 -7.89 4.67 -0.78
N SER A 31 -7.85 5.11 0.48
CA SER A 31 -7.96 6.55 0.80
C SER A 31 -6.82 7.36 0.20
N ALA A 32 -5.59 6.83 0.25
CA ALA A 32 -4.42 7.44 -0.37
C ALA A 32 -4.52 7.43 -1.91
N TRP A 33 -5.06 6.36 -2.50
CA TRP A 33 -5.27 6.22 -3.93
C TRP A 33 -6.31 7.21 -4.46
N GLU A 34 -7.39 7.45 -3.72
CA GLU A 34 -8.41 8.46 -4.07
C GLU A 34 -7.82 9.88 -4.08
N LYS A 35 -6.90 10.17 -3.15
CA LYS A 35 -6.20 11.45 -3.03
C LYS A 35 -4.82 11.44 -3.68
N ARG A 36 -4.56 10.48 -4.57
CA ARG A 36 -3.22 10.29 -5.13
C ARG A 36 -2.84 11.45 -6.03
N LYS A 37 -1.56 11.78 -6.00
CA LYS A 37 -0.87 12.57 -7.01
C LYS A 37 -0.14 11.60 -7.93
N GLU A 38 -0.45 11.67 -9.22
CA GLU A 38 0.32 10.94 -10.23
C GLU A 38 1.72 11.57 -10.34
N LEU A 39 2.73 10.70 -10.34
CA LEU A 39 4.13 11.05 -10.48
C LEU A 39 4.64 10.50 -11.83
N GLU A 40 5.74 11.06 -12.31
CA GLU A 40 6.39 10.55 -13.52
C GLU A 40 6.80 9.09 -13.37
N GLY A 41 6.73 8.35 -14.48
CA GLY A 41 7.14 6.95 -14.53
C GLY A 41 6.14 5.98 -13.90
N GLN A 42 4.84 6.21 -14.07
CA GLN A 42 3.77 5.30 -13.63
C GLN A 42 3.73 5.09 -12.12
N LYS A 43 4.12 6.13 -11.40
CA LYS A 43 4.09 6.16 -9.95
C LYS A 43 2.93 7.03 -9.51
N TRP A 44 2.47 6.76 -8.30
CA TRP A 44 1.52 7.61 -7.63
C TRP A 44 1.90 7.71 -6.18
N ARG A 45 1.59 8.85 -5.59
CA ARG A 45 1.85 9.10 -4.18
C ARG A 45 0.64 9.76 -3.57
N GLY A 46 0.16 9.21 -2.46
CA GLY A 46 -1.04 9.68 -1.80
C GLY A 46 -0.87 9.63 -0.29
N THR A 47 -1.53 10.55 0.40
CA THR A 47 -1.56 10.55 1.86
C THR A 47 -2.86 9.90 2.32
N SER A 48 -2.73 8.85 3.12
CA SER A 48 -3.85 8.14 3.73
C SER A 48 -4.54 9.00 4.80
N LYS A 49 -5.71 8.57 5.28
CA LYS A 49 -6.48 9.32 6.28
C LYS A 49 -5.75 9.39 7.63
N SER A 50 -4.96 8.35 7.93
CA SER A 50 -4.10 8.32 9.12
C SER A 50 -2.85 9.22 9.01
N GLY A 51 -2.66 9.93 7.89
CA GLY A 51 -1.47 10.75 7.65
C GLY A 51 -0.24 9.95 7.20
N VAL A 52 -0.38 8.65 6.98
CA VAL A 52 0.68 7.82 6.40
C VAL A 52 0.75 8.10 4.92
N GLU A 53 1.93 8.45 4.46
CA GLU A 53 2.19 8.66 3.04
C GLU A 53 2.41 7.31 2.37
N ILE A 54 1.79 7.09 1.21
CA ILE A 54 1.81 5.82 0.50
C ILE A 54 2.26 6.12 -0.93
N GLU A 55 3.27 5.39 -1.38
CA GLU A 55 3.71 5.42 -2.76
C GLU A 55 3.38 4.08 -3.40
N GLY A 56 3.01 4.13 -4.68
CA GLY A 56 2.76 2.93 -5.43
C GLY A 56 3.03 3.11 -6.91
N PHE A 57 2.92 1.99 -7.61
CA PHE A 57 3.12 1.91 -9.05
C PHE A 57 1.82 1.48 -9.71
N THR A 58 1.50 2.05 -10.88
CA THR A 58 0.39 1.61 -11.72
C THR A 58 0.78 0.49 -12.67
N GLU A 59 2.00 0.53 -13.22
CA GLU A 59 2.55 -0.49 -14.12
C GLU A 59 4.06 -0.64 -13.93
N PRO A 60 4.65 -1.78 -14.32
CA PRO A 60 4.00 -3.01 -14.80
C PRO A 60 3.29 -3.81 -13.70
N ASN A 61 3.61 -3.55 -12.43
CA ASN A 61 3.00 -4.23 -11.28
C ASN A 61 2.32 -3.19 -10.38
N ARG A 62 1.01 -3.37 -10.13
CA ARG A 62 0.31 -2.55 -9.15
C ARG A 62 0.77 -2.89 -7.75
N THR A 63 1.61 -2.04 -7.19
CA THR A 63 2.13 -2.14 -5.82
C THR A 63 1.83 -0.85 -5.06
N ALA A 64 1.72 -0.95 -3.75
CA ALA A 64 1.54 0.17 -2.85
C ALA A 64 2.28 -0.15 -1.55
N TYR A 65 3.10 0.78 -1.08
CA TYR A 65 3.87 0.67 0.15
C TYR A 65 3.82 1.99 0.92
N PRO A 66 3.79 1.94 2.27
CA PRO A 66 3.85 3.13 3.07
C PRO A 66 5.29 3.68 3.06
N LEU A 67 5.40 5.00 2.94
CA LEU A 67 6.63 5.75 3.15
C LEU A 67 6.70 6.14 4.63
N TYR A 68 7.50 5.40 5.40
CA TYR A 68 7.90 5.88 6.72
C TYR A 68 8.97 6.93 6.52
N ASN A 69 8.60 8.19 6.72
CA ASN A 69 9.60 9.25 6.81
C ASN A 69 10.38 8.99 8.11
N SER A 70 11.54 8.33 7.99
CA SER A 70 12.53 8.24 9.07
C SER A 70 13.10 9.64 9.27
N LYS A 71 12.37 10.49 10.00
CA LYS A 71 12.88 11.78 10.44
C LYS A 71 13.43 11.67 11.85
#